data_AF-A0A800K4C0-F1
#
_entry.id   AF-A0A800K4C0-F1
#
_cell.length_a   1.000
_cell.length_b   1.000
_cell.length_c   1.000
_cell.angle_alpha   90.00
_cell.angle_beta   90.00
_cell.angle_gamma   90.00
#
_symmetry.space_group_name_H-M   'P 1'
#
loop_
_entity.id
_entity.type
_entity.pdbx_description
1 polymer ?
#
loop_
_entity_poly.entity_id
_entity_poly.type
_entity_poly.pdbx_seq_one_letter_code
_entity_poly.pdbx_strand_id
1 'polypeptide(L)'
;MNTTTVDRTEPLSELRQKIDRVDHDLVTALAERFRLAEEVGTLKRKTGTLPLDPRREAEIVRRVCDVARVEGIPEEGVRQLFWAVIDYCREGVIRRHASRDEPTGAPSGSAGTPLG
;
A
#
# COMPACT_ATOMS: atom_id res chain seq x y z
N MET A 1 -55.46 1.94 17.92
CA MET A 1 -54.73 1.79 16.63
C MET A 1 -53.31 2.26 16.87
N ASN A 2 -52.36 1.33 16.99
CA ASN A 2 -50.96 1.66 17.30
C ASN A 2 -50.23 2.06 16.01
N THR A 3 -49.90 3.33 15.88
CA THR A 3 -48.97 3.82 14.86
C THR A 3 -47.55 3.57 15.35
N THR A 4 -47.03 2.38 15.09
CA THR A 4 -45.60 2.08 15.22
C THR A 4 -44.86 2.86 14.14
N THR A 5 -44.40 4.06 14.48
CA THR A 5 -43.33 4.73 13.74
C THR A 5 -42.07 3.91 13.93
N VAL A 6 -41.80 3.01 12.98
CA VAL A 6 -40.51 2.32 12.86
C VAL A 6 -39.46 3.41 12.64
N ASP A 7 -38.64 3.62 13.67
CA ASP A 7 -37.43 4.43 13.59
C ASP A 7 -36.55 3.83 12.48
N ARG A 8 -36.35 4.59 11.40
CA ARG A 8 -35.68 4.18 10.16
C ARG A 8 -34.20 4.55 10.18
N THR A 9 -33.60 4.61 11.36
CA THR A 9 -32.17 4.81 11.51
C THR A 9 -31.51 3.43 11.57
N GLU A 10 -30.58 3.14 10.64
CA GLU A 10 -29.73 1.97 10.80
C GLU A 10 -29.03 2.08 12.15
N PRO A 11 -29.08 1.04 13.00
CA PRO A 11 -28.37 1.04 14.27
C PRO A 11 -26.90 1.39 14.05
N LEU A 12 -26.34 2.24 14.92
CA LEU A 12 -24.93 2.64 14.87
C LEU A 12 -23.96 1.45 14.74
N SER A 13 -24.32 0.29 15.31
CA SER A 13 -23.58 -0.96 15.19
C SER A 13 -23.51 -1.50 13.76
N GLU A 14 -24.59 -1.39 12.98
CA GLU A 14 -24.64 -1.86 11.60
C GLU A 14 -23.80 -0.97 10.69
N LEU A 15 -23.84 0.35 10.89
CA LEU A 15 -22.99 1.31 10.19
C LEU A 15 -21.50 1.05 10.46
N ARG A 16 -21.13 0.77 11.72
CA ARG A 16 -19.75 0.41 12.08
C ARG A 16 -19.29 -0.89 11.40
N GLN A 17 -20.13 -1.92 11.37
CA GLN A 17 -19.81 -3.16 10.65
C GLN A 17 -19.68 -2.95 9.13
N LYS A 18 -20.36 -1.96 8.54
CA LYS A 18 -20.14 -1.58 7.14
C LYS A 18 -18.78 -0.89 6.96
N ILE A 19 -18.41 0.01 7.87
CA ILE A 19 -17.10 0.67 7.87
C ILE A 19 -15.98 -0.36 8.01
N ASP A 20 -16.07 -1.27 8.98
CA ASP A 20 -15.05 -2.32 9.20
C ASP A 20 -14.81 -3.18 7.94
N ARG A 21 -15.88 -3.45 7.17
CA ARG A 21 -15.78 -4.15 5.89
C ARG A 21 -15.06 -3.33 4.83
N VAL A 22 -15.43 -2.04 4.69
CA VAL A 22 -14.73 -1.13 3.76
C VAL A 22 -13.25 -1.01 4.14
N ASP A 23 -12.94 -0.91 5.43
CA ASP A 23 -11.56 -0.81 5.92
C ASP A 23 -10.75 -2.08 5.60
N HIS A 24 -11.35 -3.25 5.76
CA HIS A 24 -10.75 -4.51 5.35
C HIS A 24 -10.44 -4.54 3.84
N ASP A 25 -11.37 -4.07 3.02
CA ASP A 25 -11.21 -4.02 1.57
C ASP A 25 -10.13 -3.02 1.15
N LEU A 26 -10.04 -1.87 1.85
CA LEU A 26 -8.97 -0.89 1.66
C LEU A 26 -7.59 -1.49 1.96
N VAL A 27 -7.45 -2.23 3.07
CA VAL A 27 -6.19 -2.90 3.41
C VAL A 27 -5.83 -3.97 2.39
N THR A 28 -6.82 -4.73 1.92
CA THR A 28 -6.63 -5.76 0.89
C THR A 28 -6.15 -5.14 -0.43
N ALA A 29 -6.77 -4.06 -0.88
CA ALA A 29 -6.37 -3.32 -2.06
C ALA A 29 -4.98 -2.68 -1.91
N LEU A 30 -4.64 -2.18 -0.71
CA LEU A 30 -3.30 -1.64 -0.43
C LEU A 30 -2.23 -2.73 -0.51
N ALA A 31 -2.52 -3.94 -0.03
CA ALA A 31 -1.62 -5.08 -0.14
C ALA A 31 -1.37 -5.48 -1.60
N GLU A 32 -2.40 -5.49 -2.44
CA GLU A 32 -2.26 -5.71 -3.88
C GLU A 32 -1.42 -4.61 -4.55
N ARG A 33 -1.73 -3.33 -4.26
CA ARG A 33 -0.97 -2.19 -4.76
C ARG A 33 0.52 -2.28 -4.39
N PHE A 34 0.83 -2.73 -3.17
CA PHE A 34 2.20 -2.94 -2.72
C PHE A 34 2.91 -4.01 -3.54
N ARG A 35 2.28 -5.18 -3.77
CA ARG A 35 2.87 -6.26 -4.61
C ARG A 35 3.15 -5.76 -6.03
N LEU A 36 2.21 -5.03 -6.63
CA LEU A 36 2.41 -4.43 -7.96
C LEU A 36 3.58 -3.42 -7.95
N ALA A 37 3.74 -2.63 -6.89
CA ALA A 37 4.88 -1.74 -6.74
C ALA A 37 6.21 -2.49 -6.62
N GLU A 38 6.25 -3.65 -5.96
CA GLU A 38 7.44 -4.54 -5.91
C GLU A 38 7.81 -5.07 -7.29
N GLU A 39 6.83 -5.51 -8.07
CA GLU A 39 7.04 -5.97 -9.46
C GLU A 39 7.60 -4.86 -10.33
N VAL A 40 6.99 -3.66 -10.29
CA VAL A 40 7.49 -2.47 -10.99
C VAL A 40 8.90 -2.12 -10.54
N GLY A 41 9.18 -2.13 -9.22
CA GLY A 41 10.51 -1.86 -8.69
C GLY A 41 11.55 -2.90 -9.14
N THR A 42 11.17 -4.17 -9.25
CA THR A 42 12.04 -5.24 -9.76
C THR A 42 12.37 -5.01 -11.23
N LEU A 43 11.37 -4.63 -12.04
CA LEU A 43 11.58 -4.28 -13.44
C LEU A 43 12.49 -3.05 -13.59
N LYS A 44 12.20 -1.98 -12.85
CA LYS A 44 13.00 -0.74 -12.87
C LYS A 44 14.47 -0.99 -12.51
N ARG A 45 14.77 -1.86 -11.54
CA ARG A 45 16.16 -2.23 -11.22
C ARG A 45 16.84 -2.97 -12.35
N LYS A 46 16.15 -3.93 -13.00
CA LYS A 46 16.70 -4.65 -14.16
C LYS A 46 17.03 -3.71 -15.32
N THR A 47 16.29 -2.62 -15.46
CA THR A 47 16.48 -1.62 -16.52
C THR A 47 17.29 -0.39 -16.08
N GLY A 48 17.84 -0.38 -14.86
CA GLY A 48 18.62 0.75 -14.32
C GLY A 48 17.82 2.04 -14.15
N THR A 49 16.49 1.95 -14.06
CA THR A 49 15.59 3.10 -13.92
C THR A 49 15.43 3.52 -12.45
N LEU A 50 15.32 4.83 -12.23
CA LEU A 50 15.15 5.39 -10.88
C LEU A 50 13.87 4.85 -10.20
N PRO A 51 13.94 4.54 -8.89
CA PRO A 51 12.78 4.15 -8.10
C PRO A 51 11.69 5.23 -8.08
N LEU A 52 12.11 6.49 -8.01
CA LEU A 52 11.24 7.67 -7.99
C LEU A 52 10.83 8.08 -9.43
N ASP A 53 9.53 8.29 -9.64
CA ASP A 53 8.98 8.82 -10.90
C ASP A 53 7.94 9.90 -10.58
N PRO A 54 8.37 11.16 -10.40
CA PRO A 54 7.50 12.24 -9.93
C PRO A 54 6.34 12.53 -10.90
N ARG A 55 6.57 12.32 -12.20
CA ARG A 55 5.54 12.50 -13.22
C ARG A 55 4.45 11.46 -13.04
N ARG A 56 4.83 10.18 -12.88
CA ARG A 56 3.86 9.11 -12.68
C ARG A 56 3.09 9.27 -11.37
N GLU A 57 3.76 9.71 -10.31
CA GLU A 57 3.14 9.94 -9.00
C GLU A 57 2.10 11.07 -9.07
N ALA A 58 2.44 12.20 -9.71
CA ALA A 58 1.50 13.29 -9.94
C ALA A 58 0.28 12.86 -10.78
N GLU A 59 0.48 12.01 -11.80
CA GLU A 59 -0.63 11.45 -12.59
C GLU A 59 -1.55 10.54 -11.78
N ILE A 60 -1.02 9.78 -10.82
CA ILE A 60 -1.82 8.95 -9.91
C ILE A 60 -2.69 9.87 -9.05
N VAL A 61 -2.08 10.88 -8.41
CA VAL A 61 -2.77 11.82 -7.53
C VAL A 61 -3.86 12.60 -8.26
N ARG A 62 -3.59 13.07 -9.48
CA ARG A 62 -4.61 13.73 -10.30
C ARG A 62 -5.82 12.84 -10.54
N ARG A 63 -5.59 11.57 -10.96
CA ARG A 63 -6.69 10.64 -11.27
C ARG A 63 -7.57 10.34 -10.05
N VAL A 64 -6.98 10.22 -8.86
CA VAL A 64 -7.76 9.94 -7.65
C VAL A 64 -8.50 11.17 -7.15
N CYS A 65 -7.97 12.37 -7.38
CA CYS A 65 -8.72 13.62 -7.16
C CYS A 65 -9.92 13.74 -8.11
N ASP A 66 -9.79 13.30 -9.37
CA ASP A 66 -10.93 13.28 -10.30
C ASP A 66 -12.02 12.30 -9.83
N VAL A 67 -11.64 11.12 -9.30
CA VAL A 67 -12.58 10.19 -8.67
C VAL A 67 -13.22 10.82 -7.43
N ALA A 68 -12.43 11.43 -6.55
CA ALA A 68 -12.93 12.11 -5.35
C ALA A 68 -14.01 13.16 -5.67
N ARG A 69 -13.80 13.92 -6.75
CA ARG A 69 -14.76 14.91 -7.24
C ARG A 69 -16.07 14.28 -7.69
N VAL A 70 -16.01 13.16 -8.42
CA VAL A 70 -17.19 12.42 -8.87
C VAL A 70 -17.97 11.82 -7.70
N GLU A 71 -17.27 11.30 -6.70
CA GLU A 71 -17.85 10.73 -5.47
C GLU A 71 -18.33 11.80 -4.47
N GLY A 72 -18.05 13.08 -4.72
CA GLY A 72 -18.46 14.18 -3.85
C GLY A 72 -17.72 14.27 -2.52
N ILE A 73 -16.50 13.73 -2.43
CA ILE A 73 -15.65 13.78 -1.23
C ILE A 73 -14.51 14.82 -1.37
N PRO A 74 -13.94 15.33 -0.26
CA PRO A 74 -12.90 16.36 -0.33
C PRO A 74 -11.63 15.91 -1.06
N GLU A 75 -11.33 16.53 -2.20
CA GLU A 75 -10.15 16.18 -3.03
C GLU A 75 -8.83 16.31 -2.27
N GLU A 76 -8.71 17.27 -1.36
CA GLU A 76 -7.51 17.51 -0.57
C GLU A 76 -7.21 16.35 0.40
N GLY A 77 -8.24 15.78 1.02
CA GLY A 77 -8.08 14.61 1.88
C GLY A 77 -7.63 13.38 1.08
N VAL A 78 -8.23 13.15 -0.09
CA VAL A 78 -7.83 12.06 -0.99
C VAL A 78 -6.42 12.25 -1.50
N ARG A 79 -6.03 13.49 -1.86
CA ARG A 79 -4.67 13.84 -2.28
C ARG A 79 -3.64 13.46 -1.22
N GLN A 80 -3.86 13.87 0.03
CA GLN A 80 -2.95 13.57 1.14
C GLN A 80 -2.83 12.06 1.39
N LEU A 81 -3.97 11.35 1.39
CA LEU A 81 -3.99 9.90 1.57
C LEU A 81 -3.21 9.19 0.46
N PHE A 82 -3.38 9.59 -0.79
CA PHE A 82 -2.70 8.93 -1.91
C PHE A 82 -1.21 9.24 -2.00
N TRP A 83 -0.76 10.42 -1.58
CA TRP A 83 0.67 10.67 -1.40
C TRP A 83 1.26 9.73 -0.33
N ALA A 84 0.60 9.58 0.82
CA ALA A 84 1.05 8.64 1.85
C ALA A 84 1.09 7.19 1.35
N VAL A 85 0.11 6.77 0.54
CA VAL A 85 0.07 5.44 -0.08
C VAL A 85 1.19 5.25 -1.11
N ILE A 86 1.53 6.29 -1.89
CA ILE A 86 2.69 6.27 -2.79
C ILE A 86 3.98 6.08 -2.00
N ASP A 87 4.18 6.88 -0.95
CA ASP A 87 5.38 6.84 -0.11
C ASP A 87 5.53 5.50 0.61
N TYR A 88 4.46 5.00 1.22
CA TYR A 88 4.43 3.69 1.87
C TYR A 88 4.91 2.57 0.94
N CYS A 89 4.37 2.50 -0.29
CA CYS A 89 4.80 1.49 -1.25
C CYS A 89 6.24 1.70 -1.70
N ARG A 90 6.64 2.93 -2.03
CA ARG A 90 7.99 3.24 -2.51
C ARG A 90 9.05 2.86 -1.48
N GLU A 91 8.88 3.29 -0.23
CA GLU A 91 9.80 2.98 0.86
C GLU A 91 9.87 1.48 1.16
N GLY A 92 8.72 0.81 1.21
CA GLY A 92 8.69 -0.62 1.48
C GLY A 92 9.37 -1.45 0.37
N VAL A 93 9.18 -1.07 -0.90
CA VAL A 93 9.87 -1.69 -2.04
C VAL A 93 11.38 -1.48 -1.96
N ILE A 94 11.84 -0.24 -1.68
CA ILE A 94 13.26 0.07 -1.51
C ILE A 94 13.87 -0.79 -0.38
N ARG A 95 13.20 -0.87 0.77
CA ARG A 95 13.66 -1.67 1.92
C ARG A 95 13.77 -3.16 1.58
N ARG A 96 12.73 -3.73 0.96
CA ARG A 96 12.67 -5.15 0.60
C ARG A 96 13.72 -5.53 -0.43
N HIS A 97 14.02 -4.60 -1.33
CA HIS A 97 15.09 -4.74 -2.31
C HIS A 97 16.48 -4.68 -1.65
N ALA A 98 16.72 -3.72 -0.76
CA ALA A 98 17.97 -3.64 -0.01
C ALA A 98 18.25 -4.92 0.80
N SER A 99 17.24 -5.47 1.49
CA SER A 99 17.39 -6.73 2.25
C SER A 99 17.63 -7.96 1.38
N ARG A 100 17.26 -7.93 0.10
CA ARG A 100 17.51 -9.04 -0.86
C ARG A 100 18.89 -8.99 -1.49
N ASP A 101 19.51 -7.81 -1.50
CA ASP A 101 20.80 -7.57 -2.12
C ASP A 101 21.97 -7.78 -1.12
N GLU A 102 21.71 -8.04 0.18
CA GLU A 102 22.75 -8.46 1.13
C GLU A 102 23.23 -9.90 0.83
N PRO A 103 24.56 -10.13 0.72
CA PRO A 103 25.08 -11.46 0.48
C PRO A 103 24.84 -12.33 1.72
N THR A 104 24.15 -13.46 1.52
CA THR A 104 24.05 -14.51 2.53
C THR A 104 25.46 -14.97 2.90
N GLY A 105 25.95 -14.56 4.07
CA GLY A 105 27.24 -14.98 4.60
C GLY A 105 27.29 -16.50 4.71
N ALA A 106 28.25 -17.11 4.01
CA ALA A 106 28.55 -18.54 4.13
C ALA A 106 28.98 -18.88 5.57
N PRO A 107 28.64 -20.07 6.10
CA PRO A 107 29.07 -20.47 7.43
C PRO A 107 30.60 -20.64 7.48
N SER A 108 31.25 -19.96 8.41
CA SER A 108 32.65 -20.15 8.78
C SER A 108 32.83 -21.51 9.45
N GLY A 109 32.96 -22.56 8.63
CA GLY A 109 33.42 -23.87 9.05
C GLY A 109 34.90 -24.03 8.78
N SER A 110 35.77 -23.60 9.70
CA SER A 110 37.16 -24.06 9.76
C SER A 110 37.28 -25.13 10.84
N ALA A 111 36.84 -26.34 10.51
CA ALA A 111 37.15 -27.53 11.30
C ALA A 111 38.42 -28.19 10.73
N GLY A 112 39.50 -28.13 11.52
CA GLY A 112 40.49 -29.19 11.64
C GLY A 112 41.46 -29.43 10.48
N THR A 113 42.72 -29.06 10.69
CA THR A 113 43.82 -29.98 10.37
C THR A 113 44.97 -29.75 11.36
N PRO A 114 45.37 -30.73 12.20
CA PRO A 114 46.67 -30.72 12.83
C PRO A 114 47.66 -31.42 11.89
N LEU A 115 48.79 -30.78 11.61
CA LEU A 115 49.90 -31.40 10.90
C LEU A 115 51.22 -30.92 11.51
N GLY A 116 52.01 -31.89 11.98
CA GLY A 116 53.46 -31.77 12.18
C GLY A 116 53.88 -31.50 13.61
#